data_AF-A0A074TFN0-F1
#
_entry.id   AF-A0A074TFN0-F1
#
_cell.length_a   1.000
_cell.length_b   1.000
_cell.length_c   1.000
_cell.angle_alpha   90.00
_cell.angle_beta   90.00
_cell.angle_gamma   90.00
#
_symmetry.space_group_name_H-M   'P 1'
#
loop_
_entity.id
_entity.type
_entity.pdbx_description
1 polymer ?
#
loop_
_entity_poly.entity_id
_entity_poly.type
_entity_poly.pdbx_seq_one_letter_code
_entity_poly.pdbx_strand_id
1 'polypeptide(L)'
;MTNELAAALSIFQVAGLALVARGFWPMLQNSTDRRVYHMSWGVTMMVIAISFRSAYWDILPVLCGGFWPAGGPFGRAAPNLVFGTMVLISLYHKLSLLREMIPENERGRYSLLSAPFYPKHICVIRLAAALRDAWRK
;
A
#
# COMPACT_ATOMS: atom_id res chain seq x y z
N MET A 1 -13.37 -22.83 -6.15
CA MET A 1 -14.11 -21.65 -5.65
C MET A 1 -14.85 -21.06 -6.84
N THR A 2 -16.18 -20.90 -6.80
CA THR A 2 -16.93 -20.33 -7.93
C THR A 2 -16.59 -18.85 -8.10
N ASN A 3 -16.52 -18.35 -9.34
CA ASN A 3 -16.19 -16.95 -9.62
C ASN A 3 -17.14 -15.96 -8.91
N GLU A 4 -18.38 -16.38 -8.66
CA GLU A 4 -19.39 -15.62 -7.91
C GLU A 4 -19.04 -15.44 -6.43
N LEU A 5 -18.49 -16.47 -5.78
CA LEU A 5 -18.06 -16.37 -4.37
C LEU A 5 -16.88 -15.42 -4.23
N ALA A 6 -15.94 -15.45 -5.18
CA ALA A 6 -14.83 -14.50 -5.22
C ALA A 6 -15.33 -13.06 -5.38
N ALA A 7 -16.25 -12.82 -6.33
CA ALA A 7 -16.85 -11.50 -6.54
C ALA A 7 -17.61 -10.99 -5.31
N ALA A 8 -18.38 -11.85 -4.65
CA ALA A 8 -19.12 -11.48 -3.44
C ALA A 8 -18.17 -11.05 -2.30
N LEU A 9 -17.11 -11.83 -2.04
CA LEU A 9 -16.09 -11.47 -1.05
C LEU A 9 -15.39 -10.15 -1.41
N SER A 10 -15.08 -9.95 -2.70
CA SER A 10 -14.47 -8.72 -3.18
C SER A 10 -15.39 -7.50 -3.05
N ILE A 11 -16.71 -7.65 -3.20
CA ILE A 11 -17.68 -6.57 -2.93
C ILE A 11 -17.61 -6.15 -1.46
N PHE A 12 -17.67 -7.11 -0.52
CA PHE A 12 -17.55 -6.81 0.91
C PHE A 12 -16.20 -6.19 1.25
N GLN A 13 -15.11 -6.68 0.64
CA GLN A 13 -13.78 -6.11 0.81
C GLN A 13 -13.74 -4.66 0.32
N VAL A 14 -14.22 -4.38 -0.89
CA VAL A 14 -14.23 -3.02 -1.47
C VAL A 14 -15.07 -2.08 -0.61
N ALA A 15 -16.25 -2.51 -0.14
CA ALA A 15 -17.09 -1.72 0.74
C ALA A 15 -16.39 -1.42 2.08
N GLY A 16 -15.80 -2.44 2.72
CA GLY A 16 -15.04 -2.27 3.95
C GLY A 16 -13.85 -1.33 3.79
N LEU A 17 -13.08 -1.47 2.70
CA LEU A 17 -11.97 -0.61 2.37
C LEU A 17 -12.42 0.84 2.07
N ALA A 18 -13.55 1.03 1.39
CA ALA A 18 -14.12 2.36 1.17
C ALA A 18 -14.48 3.05 2.49
N LEU A 19 -15.03 2.32 3.47
CA LEU A 19 -15.27 2.83 4.82
C LEU A 19 -13.97 3.21 5.53
N VAL A 20 -12.92 2.41 5.40
CA VAL A 20 -11.58 2.75 5.94
C VAL A 20 -11.06 4.04 5.31
N ALA A 21 -11.06 4.15 3.98
CA ALA A 21 -10.64 5.37 3.28
C ALA A 21 -11.45 6.59 3.73
N ARG A 22 -12.77 6.43 3.89
CA ARG A 22 -13.67 7.47 4.41
C ARG A 22 -13.34 7.89 5.84
N GLY A 23 -12.86 6.97 6.68
CA GLY A 23 -12.43 7.23 8.05
C GLY A 23 -11.18 8.12 8.13
N PHE A 24 -10.28 8.01 7.15
CA PHE A 24 -9.09 8.88 7.04
C PHE A 24 -9.37 10.23 6.38
N TRP A 25 -10.55 10.42 5.78
CA TRP A 25 -10.92 11.66 5.10
C TRP A 25 -10.78 12.94 5.97
N PRO A 26 -11.24 12.97 7.25
CA PRO A 26 -11.08 14.17 8.07
C PRO A 26 -9.61 14.49 8.37
N MET A 27 -8.76 13.46 8.49
CA MET A 27 -7.32 13.62 8.71
C MET A 27 -6.65 14.18 7.46
N LEU A 28 -7.11 13.81 6.26
CA LEU A 28 -6.58 14.37 5.00
C LEU A 28 -6.92 15.85 4.83
N GLN A 29 -8.09 16.29 5.28
CA GLN A 29 -8.52 17.68 5.12
C GLN A 29 -7.95 18.63 6.17
N ASN A 30 -7.80 18.17 7.41
CA ASN A 30 -7.58 19.05 8.56
C ASN A 30 -6.28 18.78 9.34
N SER A 31 -5.40 17.89 8.86
CA SER A 31 -4.14 17.62 9.57
C SER A 31 -3.12 18.76 9.37
N THR A 32 -2.72 19.37 10.48
CA THR A 32 -1.56 20.27 10.55
C THR A 32 -0.26 19.50 10.79
N ASP A 33 -0.34 18.33 11.44
CA ASP A 33 0.81 17.45 11.64
C ASP A 33 1.14 16.68 10.34
N ARG A 34 2.35 16.93 9.83
CA ARG A 34 2.91 16.30 8.63
C ARG A 34 2.97 14.78 8.73
N ARG A 35 3.15 14.21 9.92
CA ARG A 35 3.14 12.75 10.16
C ARG A 35 1.75 12.19 9.90
N VAL A 36 0.73 12.81 10.49
CA VAL A 36 -0.67 12.40 10.29
C VAL A 36 -1.06 12.54 8.82
N TYR A 37 -0.60 13.59 8.14
CA TYR A 37 -0.80 13.76 6.70
C TYR A 37 -0.20 12.60 5.90
N HIS A 38 1.09 12.28 6.08
CA HIS A 38 1.74 11.19 5.34
C HIS A 38 1.15 9.82 5.70
N MET A 39 0.78 9.58 6.95
CA MET A 39 0.10 8.35 7.36
C MET A 39 -1.26 8.21 6.66
N SER A 40 -2.09 9.24 6.76
CA SER A 40 -3.44 9.24 6.18
C SER A 40 -3.40 9.06 4.68
N TRP A 41 -2.46 9.73 4.00
CA TRP A 41 -2.35 9.59 2.55
C TRP A 41 -1.82 8.21 2.14
N GLY A 42 -0.81 7.72 2.85
CA GLY A 42 -0.22 6.40 2.61
C GLY A 42 -1.25 5.28 2.78
N VAL A 43 -2.07 5.33 3.82
CA VAL A 43 -3.14 4.34 4.06
C VAL A 43 -4.23 4.49 3.00
N THR A 44 -4.75 5.69 2.78
CA THR A 44 -5.86 5.92 1.85
C THR A 44 -5.51 5.50 0.42
N MET A 45 -4.34 5.86 -0.09
CA MET A 45 -3.91 5.46 -1.44
C MET A 45 -3.71 3.94 -1.56
N MET A 46 -3.21 3.27 -0.52
CA MET A 46 -3.09 1.81 -0.52
C MET A 46 -4.46 1.14 -0.57
N VAL A 47 -5.38 1.61 0.27
CA VAL A 47 -6.75 1.10 0.38
C VAL A 47 -7.50 1.29 -0.93
N ILE A 48 -7.37 2.46 -1.57
CA ILE A 48 -7.94 2.74 -2.89
C ILE A 48 -7.32 1.81 -3.96
N ALA A 49 -6.00 1.63 -3.96
CA ALA A 49 -5.32 0.76 -4.93
C ALA A 49 -5.81 -0.69 -4.82
N ILE A 50 -5.92 -1.23 -3.60
CA ILE A 50 -6.42 -2.59 -3.34
C ILE A 50 -7.90 -2.70 -3.74
N SER A 51 -8.70 -1.69 -3.40
CA SER A 51 -10.13 -1.67 -3.73
C SER A 51 -10.35 -1.68 -5.24
N PHE A 52 -9.69 -0.79 -5.97
CA PHE A 52 -9.81 -0.75 -7.43
C PHE A 52 -9.25 -2.01 -8.08
N ARG A 53 -8.14 -2.55 -7.59
CA ARG A 53 -7.60 -3.81 -8.08
C ARG A 53 -8.63 -4.94 -7.92
N SER A 54 -9.21 -5.08 -6.74
CA SER A 54 -10.19 -6.14 -6.46
C SER A 54 -11.49 -5.94 -7.25
N ALA A 55 -11.99 -4.70 -7.32
CA ALA A 55 -13.15 -4.39 -8.17
C ALA A 55 -12.88 -4.72 -9.65
N TYR A 56 -11.69 -4.38 -10.14
CA TYR A 56 -11.33 -4.61 -11.53
C TYR A 56 -11.19 -6.10 -11.87
N TRP A 57 -10.56 -6.88 -11.01
CA TRP A 57 -10.24 -8.27 -11.31
C TRP A 57 -11.27 -9.28 -10.84
N ASP A 58 -12.08 -8.95 -9.84
CA ASP A 58 -13.01 -9.90 -9.23
C ASP A 58 -14.47 -9.54 -9.52
N ILE A 59 -14.81 -8.24 -9.59
CA ILE A 59 -16.20 -7.78 -9.75
C ILE A 59 -16.53 -7.55 -11.23
N LEU A 60 -15.70 -6.78 -11.95
CA LEU A 60 -15.98 -6.43 -13.34
C LEU A 60 -16.09 -7.63 -14.29
N PRO A 61 -15.32 -8.73 -14.17
CA PRO A 61 -15.51 -9.89 -15.05
C PRO A 61 -16.88 -10.53 -14.90
N VAL A 62 -17.44 -10.54 -13.67
CA VAL A 62 -18.78 -11.06 -13.40
C VAL A 62 -19.85 -10.13 -13.98
N LEU A 63 -19.66 -8.81 -13.86
CA LEU A 63 -20.61 -7.82 -14.40
C LEU A 63 -20.58 -7.74 -15.93
N CYS A 64 -19.41 -7.82 -16.55
CA CYS A 64 -19.23 -7.71 -17.99
C CYS A 64 -19.41 -9.04 -18.73
N GLY A 65 -19.33 -10.18 -18.03
CA GLY A 65 -19.45 -11.51 -18.61
C GLY A 65 -18.51 -11.71 -19.80
N GLY A 66 -19.06 -12.11 -20.94
CA GLY A 66 -18.31 -12.37 -22.17
C GLY A 66 -17.64 -11.15 -22.81
N PHE A 67 -18.01 -9.93 -22.41
CA PHE A 67 -17.40 -8.69 -22.92
C PHE A 67 -16.13 -8.29 -22.14
N TRP A 68 -15.78 -9.02 -21.08
CA TRP A 68 -14.61 -8.69 -20.27
C TRP A 68 -13.31 -8.91 -21.07
N PRO A 69 -12.51 -7.85 -21.29
CA PRO A 69 -11.27 -7.97 -22.04
C PRO A 69 -10.18 -8.56 -21.14
N ALA A 70 -10.19 -9.88 -20.92
CA ALA A 70 -9.19 -10.55 -20.07
C ALA A 70 -7.74 -10.41 -20.59
N GLY A 71 -7.57 -10.04 -21.87
CA GLY A 71 -6.29 -9.81 -22.54
C GLY A 71 -6.15 -8.40 -23.14
N GLY A 72 -4.93 -8.07 -23.58
CA GLY A 72 -4.61 -6.80 -24.23
C GLY A 72 -4.25 -5.65 -23.27
N PRO A 73 -4.08 -4.42 -23.79
CA PRO A 73 -3.60 -3.28 -23.02
C PRO A 73 -4.57 -2.91 -21.89
N PHE A 74 -5.88 -2.99 -22.12
CA PHE A 74 -6.89 -2.78 -21.09
C PHE A 74 -7.04 -4.01 -20.19
N GLY A 75 -6.82 -5.22 -20.70
CA GLY A 75 -6.92 -6.42 -19.88
C GLY A 75 -5.87 -6.51 -18.80
N ARG A 76 -4.60 -6.14 -19.05
CA ARG A 76 -3.50 -6.34 -18.09
C ARG A 76 -2.60 -5.13 -17.88
N ALA A 77 -2.14 -4.49 -18.95
CA ALA A 77 -1.05 -3.52 -18.86
C ALA A 77 -1.49 -2.21 -18.19
N ALA A 78 -2.55 -1.58 -18.69
CA ALA A 78 -3.03 -0.30 -18.20
C ALA A 78 -3.52 -0.34 -16.74
N PRO A 79 -4.34 -1.33 -16.31
CA PRO A 79 -4.77 -1.42 -14.91
C PRO A 79 -3.58 -1.63 -13.96
N ASN A 80 -2.62 -2.48 -14.32
CA ASN A 80 -1.44 -2.70 -13.48
C ASN A 80 -0.55 -1.46 -13.39
N LEU A 81 -0.43 -0.65 -14.44
CA LEU A 81 0.25 0.64 -14.36
C LEU A 81 -0.47 1.58 -13.40
N VAL A 82 -1.79 1.73 -13.52
CA VAL A 82 -2.59 2.59 -12.62
C VAL A 82 -2.46 2.14 -11.17
N PHE A 83 -2.68 0.85 -10.90
CA PHE A 83 -2.56 0.29 -9.55
C PHE A 83 -1.13 0.41 -9.02
N GLY A 84 -0.14 0.15 -9.87
CA GLY A 84 1.27 0.30 -9.56
C GLY A 84 1.62 1.73 -9.14
N THR A 85 1.16 2.73 -9.88
CA THR A 85 1.37 4.15 -9.55
C THR A 85 0.73 4.51 -8.21
N MET A 86 -0.51 4.06 -7.94
CA MET A 86 -1.15 4.29 -6.63
C MET A 86 -0.38 3.65 -5.48
N VAL A 87 0.15 2.43 -5.68
CA VAL A 87 1.01 1.75 -4.69
C VAL A 87 2.31 2.51 -4.49
N LEU A 88 2.94 3.04 -5.55
CA LEU A 88 4.16 3.85 -5.45
C LEU A 88 3.90 5.16 -4.69
N ILE A 89 2.77 5.83 -4.93
CA ILE A 89 2.36 7.02 -4.17
C ILE A 89 2.18 6.66 -2.69
N SER A 90 1.47 5.56 -2.40
CA SER A 90 1.31 5.07 -1.03
C SER A 90 2.66 4.78 -0.37
N LEU A 91 3.57 4.12 -1.08
CA LEU A 91 4.90 3.79 -0.58
C LEU A 91 5.71 5.05 -0.29
N TYR A 92 5.69 6.02 -1.19
CA TYR A 92 6.33 7.33 -0.96
C TYR A 92 5.85 7.97 0.34
N HIS A 93 4.53 8.02 0.56
CA HIS A 93 3.96 8.58 1.78
C HIS A 93 4.37 7.79 3.03
N LYS A 94 4.40 6.46 2.98
CA LYS A 94 4.87 5.63 4.10
C LYS A 94 6.35 5.83 4.40
N LEU A 95 7.21 5.95 3.37
CA LEU A 95 8.63 6.24 3.55
C LEU A 95 8.86 7.64 4.12
N SER A 96 8.11 8.64 3.65
CA SER A 96 8.14 10.00 4.22
C SER A 96 7.68 10.00 5.68
N LEU A 97 6.62 9.26 6.02
CA LEU A 97 6.19 9.07 7.41
C LEU A 97 7.31 8.50 8.27
N LEU A 98 7.93 7.39 7.84
CA LEU A 98 9.01 6.75 8.58
C LEU A 98 10.18 7.71 8.80
N ARG A 99 10.51 8.55 7.82
CA ARG A 99 11.54 9.58 7.96
C ARG A 99 11.14 10.69 8.94
N GLU A 100 9.88 11.11 8.96
CA GLU A 100 9.37 12.13 9.89
C GLU A 100 9.27 11.63 11.34
N MET A 101 9.18 10.31 11.54
CA MET A 101 9.26 9.68 12.86
C MET A 101 10.69 9.65 13.43
N ILE A 102 11.72 9.82 12.60
CA ILE A 102 13.10 9.92 13.06
C ILE A 102 13.29 11.26 13.80
N PRO A 103 13.93 11.25 14.99
CA PRO A 103 14.32 12.46 15.70
C PRO A 103 15.10 13.44 14.82
N GLU A 104 14.82 14.74 14.96
CA GLU A 104 15.31 15.77 14.04
C GLU A 104 16.84 15.86 13.98
N ASN A 105 17.51 15.63 15.10
CA ASN A 105 18.96 15.56 15.23
C ASN A 105 19.60 14.40 14.42
N GLU A 106 18.86 13.34 14.12
CA GLU A 106 19.35 12.17 13.40
C GLU A 106 18.82 12.07 11.97
N ARG A 107 17.70 12.73 11.66
CA ARG A 107 16.98 12.65 10.38
C ARG A 107 17.85 12.97 9.16
N GLY A 108 18.81 13.89 9.28
CA GLY A 108 19.74 14.24 8.21
C GLY A 108 20.60 13.07 7.72
N ARG A 109 20.80 12.03 8.55
CA ARG A 109 21.57 10.83 8.22
C ARG A 109 20.79 9.79 7.40
N TYR A 110 19.50 10.03 7.17
CA TYR A 110 18.58 9.09 6.52
C TYR A 110 17.89 9.75 5.31
N SER A 111 18.11 9.16 4.14
CA SER A 111 17.28 9.37 2.95
C SER A 111 15.92 8.66 3.12
N LEU A 112 14.94 8.99 2.26
CA LEU A 112 13.62 8.33 2.24
C LEU A 112 13.70 6.81 2.16
N LEU A 113 14.62 6.28 1.34
CA LEU A 113 14.80 4.83 1.17
C LEU A 113 15.49 4.17 2.37
N SER A 114 16.33 4.92 3.09
CA SER A 114 17.03 4.40 4.26
C SER A 114 16.24 4.54 5.58
N ALA A 115 15.19 5.36 5.59
CA ALA A 115 14.36 5.63 6.76
C ALA A 115 13.72 4.37 7.39
N PRO A 116 13.27 3.35 6.63
CA PRO A 116 12.73 2.12 7.22
C PRO A 116 13.73 1.31 8.06
N PHE A 117 15.03 1.55 7.88
CA PHE A 117 16.09 0.86 8.62
C PHE A 117 16.52 1.63 9.87
N TYR A 118 15.77 2.65 10.28
CA TYR A 118 15.94 3.30 11.57
C TYR A 118 15.30 2.45 12.69
N PRO A 119 15.98 2.24 13.83
CA PRO A 119 17.35 2.63 14.13
C PRO A 119 18.39 1.70 13.48
N LYS A 120 19.49 2.26 12.96
CA LYS A 120 20.54 1.50 12.25
C LYS A 120 21.10 0.35 13.09
N HIS A 121 21.26 0.56 14.40
CA HIS A 121 21.82 -0.44 15.30
C HIS A 121 20.93 -1.68 15.41
N ILE A 122 19.60 -1.54 15.39
CA ILE A 122 18.69 -2.69 15.53
C ILE A 122 18.67 -3.55 14.26
N CYS A 123 18.59 -2.92 13.08
CA CYS A 123 18.57 -3.64 11.80
C CYS A 123 19.88 -4.39 11.53
N VAL A 124 21.03 -3.77 11.79
CA VAL A 124 22.34 -4.40 11.59
C VAL A 124 22.56 -5.54 12.58
N ILE A 125 22.19 -5.36 13.86
CA ILE A 125 22.30 -6.42 14.87
C ILE A 125 21.42 -7.63 14.51
N ARG A 126 20.18 -7.40 14.08
CA ARG A 126 19.27 -8.48 13.67
C ARG A 126 19.71 -9.18 12.40
N LEU A 127 20.23 -8.45 11.42
CA LEU A 127 20.79 -9.04 10.20
C LEU A 127 22.04 -9.88 10.52
N ALA A 128 22.93 -9.36 11.36
CA ALA A 128 24.12 -10.09 11.81
C ALA A 128 23.75 -11.36 12.61
N ALA A 129 22.71 -11.30 13.44
CA ALA A 129 22.18 -12.47 14.15
C ALA A 129 21.60 -13.51 13.17
N ALA A 130 20.77 -13.09 12.20
CA ALA A 130 20.19 -13.98 11.20
C ALA A 130 21.26 -14.65 10.31
N LEU A 131 22.30 -13.92 9.92
CA LEU A 131 23.44 -14.46 9.17
C LEU A 131 24.26 -15.47 9.98
N ARG A 132 24.48 -15.20 11.28
CA ARG A 132 25.15 -16.12 12.20
C ARG A 132 24.37 -17.43 12.35
N ASP A 133 23.05 -17.37 12.44
CA ASP A 133 22.20 -18.56 12.57
C ASP A 133 22.13 -19.37 11.27
N ALA A 134 22.14 -18.70 10.11
CA ALA A 134 22.21 -19.35 8.81
C ALA A 134 23.55 -20.06 8.56
N TRP A 135 24.66 -19.52 9.07
CA TRP A 135 26.00 -20.11 8.97
C TRP A 135 26.26 -21.26 9.95
N ARG A 136 25.39 -21.44 10.96
CA ARG A 136 25.48 -22.54 11.94
C ARG A 136 24.64 -23.76 11.56
N LYS A 137 23.87 -23.68 10.48
CA LYS A 137 23.18 -24.82 9.85
C LYS A 137 23.99 -25.35 8.69
#